data_AF-A0A916EQ60-F1
#
_entry.id   AF-A0A916EQ60-F1
#
_cell.length_a   1.000
_cell.length_b   1.000
_cell.length_c   1.000
_cell.angle_alpha   90.00
_cell.angle_beta   90.00
_cell.angle_gamma   90.00
#
_symmetry.space_group_name_H-M   'P 1'
#
loop_
_entity.id
_entity.type
_entity.pdbx_description
1 polymer ?
#
loop_
_entity_poly.entity_id
_entity_poly.type
_entity_poly.pdbx_seq_one_letter_code
_entity_poly.pdbx_strand_id
1 'polypeptide(L)' 'MHFAPTSTSWLDMVERSFRDITHPRIRRGSFTSVQALELAIDLYVAYNNIDCQPFVWTASAKAFWPW' A
#
# COMPACT_ATOMS: atom_id res chain seq x y z
N MET A 1 -5.96 7.18 27.05
CA MET A 1 -6.60 6.10 26.28
C MET A 1 -6.27 6.35 24.81
N HIS A 2 -5.31 5.62 24.25
CA HIS A 2 -4.91 5.77 22.84
C HIS A 2 -5.73 4.76 22.03
N PHE A 3 -6.74 5.23 21.30
CA PHE A 3 -7.49 4.40 20.36
C PHE A 3 -6.74 4.40 19.03
N ALA A 4 -6.09 3.29 18.68
CA ALA A 4 -5.87 2.97 17.28
C ALA A 4 -7.14 2.25 16.80
N PRO A 5 -8.00 2.89 16.00
CA PRO A 5 -9.19 2.21 15.51
C PRO A 5 -8.77 1.04 14.61
N THR A 6 -9.52 -0.06 14.63
CA THR A 6 -9.33 -1.26 13.80
C THR A 6 -9.42 -0.98 12.27
N SER A 7 -9.59 0.29 11.88
CA SER A 7 -9.42 0.80 10.51
C SER A 7 -7.96 1.09 10.12
N THR A 8 -6.98 0.95 11.03
CA THR A 8 -5.56 1.19 10.69
C THR A 8 -4.99 0.16 9.72
N SER A 9 -5.57 -1.03 9.58
CA SER A 9 -5.07 -2.05 8.65
C SER A 9 -5.01 -1.60 7.18
N TRP A 10 -5.98 -0.82 6.72
CA TRP A 10 -5.98 -0.30 5.33
C TRP A 10 -4.95 0.81 5.14
N LEU A 11 -4.84 1.74 6.10
CA LEU A 11 -3.80 2.77 6.10
C LEU A 11 -2.40 2.14 6.14
N ASP A 12 -2.21 1.12 6.98
CA ASP A 12 -0.96 0.37 7.07
C ASP A 12 -0.59 -0.29 5.73
N MET A 13 -1.58 -0.78 4.97
CA MET A 13 -1.37 -1.34 3.62
C MET A 13 -1.02 -0.26 2.59
N VAL A 14 -1.69 0.88 2.62
CA VAL A 14 -1.40 2.02 1.74
C VAL A 14 0.01 2.56 2.03
N GLU A 15 0.37 2.71 3.31
CA GLU A 15 1.71 3.12 3.74
C GLU A 15 2.81 2.13 3.27
N ARG A 16 2.54 0.82 3.34
CA ARG A 16 3.44 -0.21 2.79
C ARG A 16 3.60 -0.09 1.29
N SER A 17 2.52 0.10 0.53
CA SER A 17 2.60 0.29 -0.93
C SER A 17 3.47 1.50 -1.30
N PHE A 18 3.32 2.62 -0.58
CA PHE A 18 4.17 3.79 -0.80
C PHE A 18 5.63 3.56 -0.44
N ARG A 19 5.90 2.80 0.62
CA ARG A 19 7.28 2.40 0.98
C ARG A 19 7.92 1.55 -0.13
N ASP A 20 7.17 0.59 -0.64
CA ASP A 20 7.67 -0.41 -1.60
C ASP A 20 7.91 0.17 -3.00
N ILE A 21 7.22 1.24 -3.41
CA ILE A 21 7.58 1.97 -4.65
C ILE A 21 8.74 2.95 -4.43
N THR A 22 8.81 3.56 -3.25
CA THR A 22 9.78 4.62 -2.96
C THR A 22 11.20 4.10 -2.89
N HIS A 23 11.41 2.97 -2.18
CA HIS A 23 12.74 2.46 -1.89
C HIS A 23 13.48 1.85 -3.11
N PRO A 24 12.83 1.03 -3.97
CA PRO A 24 13.49 0.40 -5.11
C PRO A 24 13.41 1.22 -6.41
N ARG A 25 12.34 2.01 -6.65
CA ARG A 25 12.18 2.76 -7.91
C ARG A 25 12.44 4.25 -7.79
N ILE A 26 11.80 4.95 -6.85
CA ILE A 26 11.84 6.42 -6.85
C ILE A 26 13.19 6.95 -6.33
N ARG A 27 13.71 6.42 -5.22
CA ARG A 27 14.99 6.89 -4.65
C ARG A 27 16.24 6.47 -5.42
N ARG A 28 16.14 5.44 -6.25
CA ARG A 28 17.26 4.93 -7.06
C ARG A 28 17.18 5.35 -8.53
N GLY A 29 16.02 5.82 -8.98
CA GLY A 29 15.81 6.33 -10.32
C GLY A 29 16.30 7.76 -10.47
N SER A 30 16.90 8.06 -11.62
CA SER A 30 17.10 9.43 -12.09
C SER A 30 16.14 9.66 -13.24
N PHE A 31 15.21 10.60 -13.07
CA PHE A 31 14.17 10.89 -14.06
C PHE A 31 14.49 12.20 -14.76
N THR A 32 14.45 12.19 -16.09
CA THR A 32 14.76 13.36 -16.93
C THR A 32 13.55 14.28 -17.11
N SER A 33 12.35 13.84 -16.70
CA SER A 33 11.10 14.59 -16.76
C SER A 33 10.07 14.06 -15.76
N VAL A 34 9.04 14.86 -15.51
CA VAL A 34 7.88 14.45 -14.69
C VAL A 34 7.13 13.30 -15.35
N GLN A 35 6.93 13.34 -16.69
CA GLN A 35 6.28 12.23 -17.39
C GLN A 35 7.03 10.90 -17.24
N ALA A 36 8.37 10.94 -17.20
CA ALA A 36 9.17 9.73 -16.97
C ALA A 36 8.97 9.14 -15.56
N LEU A 37 8.77 10.01 -14.56
CA LEU A 37 8.43 9.58 -13.19
C LEU A 37 7.02 8.97 -13.15
N GLU A 38 6.03 9.63 -13.73
CA GLU A 38 4.64 9.16 -13.80
C GLU A 38 4.56 7.78 -14.45
N LEU A 39 5.20 7.62 -15.61
CA LEU A 39 5.25 6.33 -16.32
C LEU A 39 5.90 5.23 -15.48
N ALA A 40 6.97 5.54 -14.74
CA ALA A 40 7.65 4.58 -13.88
C ALA A 40 6.76 4.13 -12.69
N ILE A 41 5.89 5.02 -12.21
CA ILE A 41 4.88 4.71 -11.18
C ILE A 41 3.78 3.83 -11.77
N ASP A 42 3.23 4.18 -12.93
CA ASP A 42 2.17 3.40 -13.58
C ASP A 42 2.64 1.98 -13.90
N LEU A 43 3.85 1.84 -14.44
CA LEU A 43 4.45 0.53 -14.69
C LEU A 43 4.70 -0.27 -13.40
N TYR A 44 4.90 0.40 -12.26
CA TYR A 44 5.08 -0.27 -10.97
C TYR A 44 3.75 -0.83 -10.47
N VAL A 45 2.69 -0.01 -10.54
CA VAL A 45 1.33 -0.41 -10.15
C VAL A 45 0.86 -1.57 -11.04
N ALA A 46 1.02 -1.44 -12.37
CA ALA A 46 0.64 -2.49 -13.30
C ALA A 46 1.37 -3.82 -13.01
N TYR A 47 2.69 -3.77 -12.77
CA TYR A 47 3.47 -4.95 -12.43
C TYR A 47 3.03 -5.60 -11.10
N ASN A 48 2.84 -4.81 -10.05
CA ASN A 48 2.44 -5.34 -8.74
C ASN A 48 1.00 -5.89 -8.74
N ASN A 49 0.15 -5.42 -9.64
CA ASN A 49 -1.21 -5.94 -9.79
C ASN A 49 -1.28 -7.28 -10.55
N ILE A 50 -0.26 -7.63 -11.35
CA ILE A 50 -0.22 -8.89 -12.12
C ILE A 50 0.00 -10.10 -11.20
N ASP A 51 0.92 -9.98 -10.24
CA ASP A 51 1.25 -11.01 -9.23
C ASP A 51 0.77 -10.57 -7.84
N CYS A 52 -0.45 -10.05 -7.78
CA CYS A 52 -1.03 -9.57 -6.54
C CYS A 52 -1.17 -10.75 -5.56
N GLN A 53 -0.26 -10.84 -4.59
CA GLN A 53 -0.48 -11.70 -3.42
C GLN A 53 -1.68 -11.10 -2.67
N PRO A 54 -2.82 -11.81 -2.61
CA PRO A 54 -3.99 -11.27 -1.94
C PRO A 54 -3.63 -11.03 -0.48
N PHE A 55 -3.74 -9.77 -0.05
CA PHE A 55 -3.55 -9.45 1.35
C PHE A 55 -4.74 -10.01 2.11
N VAL A 56 -4.53 -11.13 2.82
CA VAL A 56 -5.58 -11.77 3.60
C VAL A 56 -5.86 -10.89 4.81
N TRP A 57 -7.04 -10.28 4.81
CA TRP A 57 -7.53 -9.48 5.92
C TRP A 57 -7.77 -10.40 7.13
N THR A 58 -6.96 -10.27 8.18
CA THR A 58 -7.05 -11.09 9.40
C THR A 58 -7.80 -10.42 10.55
N ALA A 59 -8.30 -9.20 10.36
CA ALA A 59 -9.12 -8.57 11.38
C ALA A 59 -10.44 -9.35 11.50
N SER A 60 -10.68 -10.03 12.62
CA SER A 60 -12.00 -10.61 12.86
C SER A 60 -12.96 -9.46 13.18
N ALA A 61 -14.09 -9.36 12.48
CA ALA A 61 -15.20 -8.54 12.94
C ALA A 61 -15.71 -9.13 14.25
N LYS A 62 -15.21 -8.65 15.39
CA LYS A 62 -15.73 -9.04 16.70
C LYS A 62 -17.09 -8.37 16.84
N ALA A 63 -18.13 -9.09 16.42
CA ALA A 63 -19.51 -8.78 16.78
C ALA A 63 -19.63 -8.99 18.29
N PHE A 64 -19.48 -7.91 19.05
CA PHE A 64 -19.74 -7.92 20.48
C PHE A 64 -21.07 -7.22 20.72
N TRP A 65 -22.17 -7.95 20.52
CA TRP A 65 -23.41 -7.61 21.22
C TRP A 65 -24.36 -8.80 21.35
N PRO A 66 -24.24 -9.58 22.43
CA PRO A 66 -25.38 -10.02 23.19
C PRO A 66 -25.45 -9.15 24.46
N TRP A 67 -26.59 -8.50 24.66
CA TRP A 67 -26.99 -7.63 25.79
C TRP A 67 -26.67 -6.16 25.67
#